data_AF-A0A924JE66-F1
#
_entry.id   AF-A0A924JE66-F1
#
_cell.length_a   1.000
_cell.length_b   1.000
_cell.length_c   1.000
_cell.angle_alpha   90.00
_cell.angle_beta   90.00
_cell.angle_gamma   90.00
#
_symmetry.space_group_name_H-M   'P 1'
#
loop_
_entity.id
_entity.type
_entity.pdbx_description
1 polymer ?
#
loop_
_entity_poly.entity_id
_entity_poly.type
_entity_poly.pdbx_seq_one_letter_code
_entity_poly.pdbx_strand_id
1 'polypeptide(L)'
;MADKILVYTSVERVWDIDGHPNYFFGDDKHLYRYDSRGRVRRNKQIVVGYTMGYVLKSKFFSLVRLRSMLRRHGPAPHQAGF
;
A
#
# COMPACT_ATOMS: atom_id res chain seq x y z
N MET A 1 15.39 -3.60 30.94
CA MET A 1 14.07 -3.69 30.29
C MET A 1 14.11 -2.74 29.11
N ALA A 2 13.94 -3.22 27.87
CA ALA A 2 14.07 -2.37 26.69
C ALA A 2 12.71 -1.72 26.38
N ASP A 3 12.62 -0.40 26.52
CA ASP A 3 11.45 0.33 26.08
C ASP A 3 11.32 0.26 24.56
N LYS A 4 10.19 -0.27 24.09
CA LYS A 4 9.90 -0.39 22.68
C LYS A 4 9.35 0.94 22.20
N ILE A 5 10.22 1.78 21.63
CA ILE A 5 9.82 3.06 21.03
C ILE A 5 8.82 2.77 19.90
N LEU A 6 7.56 3.15 20.09
CA LEU A 6 6.52 3.11 19.07
C LEU A 6 6.69 4.33 18.15
N VAL A 7 7.38 4.14 17.03
CA VAL A 7 7.45 5.15 15.98
C VAL A 7 6.14 5.12 15.19
N TYR A 8 5.33 6.15 15.34
CA TYR A 8 4.13 6.37 14.53
C TYR A 8 4.54 7.04 13.22
N THR A 9 4.83 6.26 12.19
CA THR A 9 4.98 6.79 10.83
C THR A 9 3.59 7.01 10.24
N SER A 10 3.21 8.27 10.02
CA SER A 10 2.10 8.62 9.15
C SER A 10 2.48 8.26 7.72
N VAL A 11 1.70 7.36 7.09
CA VAL A 11 1.88 6.99 5.68
C VAL A 11 0.76 7.65 4.88
N GLU A 12 1.11 8.49 3.92
CA GLU A 12 0.14 9.08 3.01
C GLU A 12 -0.25 8.05 1.94
N ARG A 13 -1.55 7.83 1.75
CA ARG A 13 -2.07 6.95 0.70
C ARG A 13 -2.10 7.70 -0.62
N VAL A 14 -1.14 7.42 -1.51
CA VAL A 14 -0.98 8.17 -2.78
C VAL A 14 -1.55 7.42 -3.98
N TRP A 15 -1.40 6.10 -4.03
CA TRP A 15 -1.89 5.29 -5.15
C TRP A 15 -2.69 4.09 -4.68
N ASP A 16 -3.89 3.95 -5.23
CA ASP A 16 -4.73 2.78 -5.10
C ASP A 16 -4.43 1.74 -6.15
N ILE A 17 -4.75 0.48 -5.83
CA ILE A 17 -4.60 -0.63 -6.75
C ILE A 17 -5.99 -1.12 -7.14
N ASP A 18 -6.30 -1.03 -8.43
CA ASP A 18 -7.57 -1.48 -8.97
C ASP A 18 -7.81 -2.97 -8.68
N GLY A 19 -9.04 -3.32 -8.28
CA GLY A 19 -9.40 -4.67 -7.81
C GLY A 19 -8.80 -5.10 -6.46
N HIS A 20 -7.98 -4.25 -5.80
CA HIS A 20 -7.33 -4.55 -4.52
C HIS A 20 -7.49 -3.40 -3.50
N PRO A 21 -8.70 -3.13 -2.99
CA PRO A 21 -9.01 -1.94 -2.19
C PRO A 21 -8.27 -1.84 -0.85
N ASN A 22 -7.79 -2.98 -0.32
CA ASN A 22 -7.04 -3.03 0.94
C ASN A 22 -5.54 -2.75 0.76
N TYR A 23 -5.09 -2.49 -0.47
CA TYR A 23 -3.68 -2.28 -0.82
C TYR A 23 -3.50 -0.92 -1.48
N PHE A 24 -2.41 -0.25 -1.13
CA PHE A 24 -2.09 1.07 -1.68
C PHE A 24 -0.58 1.33 -1.63
N PHE A 25 -0.07 2.18 -2.51
CA PHE A 25 1.29 2.69 -2.39
C PHE A 25 1.34 4.00 -1.64
N GLY A 26 2.32 4.09 -0.75
CA GLY A 26 2.67 5.32 -0.06
C GLY A 26 3.43 6.30 -0.94
N ASP A 27 3.63 7.52 -0.43
CA ASP A 27 4.54 8.52 -0.96
C ASP A 27 6.00 8.01 -1.04
N ASP A 28 6.37 7.16 -0.08
CA ASP A 28 7.66 6.48 0.02
C ASP A 28 7.87 5.35 -1.02
N LYS A 29 6.91 5.16 -1.94
CA LYS A 29 6.90 4.16 -3.01
C LYS A 29 6.86 2.71 -2.50
N HIS A 30 6.49 2.47 -1.24
CA HIS A 30 6.25 1.12 -0.74
C HIS A 30 4.77 0.75 -0.79
N LEU A 31 4.52 -0.55 -0.95
CA LEU A 31 3.18 -1.11 -0.87
C LEU A 31 2.79 -1.31 0.59
N TYR A 32 1.60 -0.85 0.94
CA TYR A 32 0.96 -1.04 2.22
C TYR A 32 -0.34 -1.80 2.07
N ARG A 33 -0.81 -2.38 3.17
CA ARG A 33 -2.13 -3.00 3.26
C ARG A 33 -2.78 -2.73 4.61
N TYR A 34 -4.11 -2.70 4.61
CA TYR A 34 -4.89 -2.77 5.84
C TYR A 34 -5.01 -4.23 6.30
N ASP A 35 -4.77 -4.48 7.59
CA ASP A 35 -5.13 -5.75 8.22
C ASP A 35 -6.62 -5.79 8.59
N SER A 36 -7.09 -6.93 9.11
CA SER A 36 -8.49 -7.11 9.51
C SER A 36 -8.93 -6.18 10.64
N ARG A 37 -8.00 -5.53 11.35
CA ARG A 37 -8.25 -4.56 12.42
C ARG A 37 -8.04 -3.12 11.95
N GLY A 38 -7.90 -2.90 10.64
CA GLY A 38 -7.69 -1.58 10.05
C GLY A 38 -6.27 -1.02 10.24
N ARG A 39 -5.32 -1.81 10.73
CA ARG A 39 -3.93 -1.35 10.91
C ARG A 39 -3.18 -1.41 9.59
N VAL A 40 -2.39 -0.37 9.34
CA VAL A 40 -1.52 -0.30 8.17
C VAL A 40 -0.28 -1.17 8.39
N ARG A 41 -0.01 -2.07 7.43
CA ARG A 41 1.21 -2.89 7.41
C ARG A 41 1.91 -2.74 6.08
N ARG A 42 3.22 -2.50 6.12
CA ARG A 42 4.06 -2.54 4.93
C ARG A 42 4.11 -3.96 4.37
N ASN A 43 3.86 -4.09 3.07
CA ASN A 43 3.97 -5.34 2.34
C ASN A 43 5.40 -5.49 1.82
N LYS A 44 5.97 -6.69 1.97
CA LYS A 44 7.36 -6.95 1.57
C LYS A 44 7.44 -7.09 0.05
N GLN A 45 8.40 -6.38 -0.56
CA GLN A 45 8.78 -6.60 -1.95
C GLN A 45 9.61 -7.89 -2.03
N ILE A 46 9.34 -8.71 -3.04
CA ILE A 46 10.06 -9.96 -3.26
C ILE A 46 10.54 -10.07 -4.71
N VAL A 47 11.48 -10.98 -4.92
CA VAL A 47 11.97 -11.37 -6.24
C VAL A 47 11.54 -12.81 -6.50
N VAL A 48 10.94 -13.05 -7.67
CA VAL A 48 10.64 -14.41 -8.18
C VAL A 48 11.39 -14.57 -9.50
N GLY A 49 12.36 -15.49 -9.52
CA GLY A 49 13.33 -15.59 -10.62
C GLY A 49 14.16 -14.30 -10.72
N TYR A 50 13.95 -13.54 -11.79
CA TYR A 50 14.57 -12.22 -12.04
C TYR A 50 13.57 -11.06 -11.94
N THR A 51 12.32 -11.32 -11.56
CA THR A 51 11.25 -10.32 -11.56
C THR A 51 10.95 -9.82 -10.14
N MET A 52 11.04 -8.50 -9.94
CA MET A 52 10.63 -7.83 -8.71
C MET A 52 9.11 -7.61 -8.67
N GLY A 53 8.51 -7.75 -7.50
CA GLY A 53 7.08 -7.55 -7.33
C GLY A 53 6.60 -7.71 -5.89
N TYR A 54 5.28 -7.83 -5.74
CA TYR A 54 4.62 -7.98 -4.45
C TYR A 54 3.61 -9.12 -4.49
N VAL A 55 3.32 -9.66 -3.32
CA VAL A 55 2.24 -10.63 -3.13
C VAL A 55 0.99 -9.92 -2.63
N LEU A 56 -0.09 -9.99 -3.40
CA LEU A 56 -1.40 -9.47 -3.04
C LEU A 56 -2.35 -10.66 -2.87
N LYS A 57 -2.97 -10.83 -1.69
CA LYS A 57 -3.90 -11.94 -1.38
C LYS A 57 -3.42 -13.32 -1.91
N SER A 58 -2.14 -13.64 -1.77
CA SER A 58 -1.51 -14.91 -2.21
C SER A 58 -1.13 -15.04 -3.69
N LYS A 59 -1.29 -14.01 -4.53
CA LYS A 59 -0.80 -14.00 -5.92
C LYS A 59 0.36 -13.02 -6.07
N PHE A 60 1.39 -13.42 -6.81
CA PHE A 60 2.51 -12.55 -7.17
C PHE A 60 2.12 -11.63 -8.33
N PHE A 61 2.43 -10.34 -8.17
CA PHE A 61 2.29 -9.34 -9.22
C PHE A 61 3.63 -8.63 -9.40
N SER A 62 4.14 -8.63 -10.63
CA SER A 62 5.33 -7.86 -10.99
C SER A 62 5.07 -6.36 -10.86
N LEU A 63 6.13 -5.58 -10.68
CA LEU A 63 6.02 -4.11 -10.65
C LEU A 63 5.35 -3.54 -11.92
N VAL A 64 5.65 -4.12 -13.09
CA VAL A 64 5.06 -3.72 -14.38
C VAL A 64 3.54 -3.92 -14.36
N ARG A 65 3.07 -5.07 -13.87
CA ARG A 65 1.64 -5.37 -13.78
C ARG A 65 0.94 -4.51 -12.73
N LEU A 66 1.59 -4.24 -11.60
CA LEU A 66 1.02 -3.36 -10.59
C LEU A 66 0.87 -1.94 -11.13
N ARG A 67 1.86 -1.44 -11.86
CA ARG A 67 1.85 -0.08 -12.44
C ARG A 67 0.64 0.17 -13.34
N SER A 68 0.23 -0.80 -14.15
CA SER A 68 -0.95 -0.66 -15.01
C SER A 68 -2.28 -0.66 -14.24
N MET A 69 -2.28 -1.08 -12.98
CA MET A 69 -3.44 -1.12 -12.09
C MET A 69 -3.47 0.06 -11.12
N LEU A 70 -2.47 0.94 -11.13
CA LEU A 70 -2.39 2.08 -10.22
C LEU A 70 -3.41 3.14 -10.61
N ARG A 71 -4.19 3.58 -9.63
CA ARG A 71 -5.07 4.74 -9.72
C ARG A 71 -4.60 5.76 -8.70
N ARG A 72 -4.50 7.03 -9.09
CA ARG A 72 -4.13 8.08 -8.14
C ARG A 72 -5.21 8.15 -7.08
N HIS A 73 -4.82 8.09 -5.81
CA HIS A 73 -5.75 8.36 -4.73
C HIS A 73 -6.19 9.82 -4.87
N GLY A 74 -7.48 10.03 -5.16
CA GLY A 74 -8.03 11.38 -5.24
C GLY A 74 -8.07 12.00 -3.84
N PRO A 75 -7.95 13.33 -3.72
CA PRO A 75 -8.34 13.98 -2.48
C PRO A 75 -9.78 13.56 -2.19
N ALA A 76 -10.05 13.09 -0.97
CA ALA A 76 -11.42 12.94 -0.51
C ALA A 76 -12.15 14.25 -0.85
N PRO A 77 -13.30 14.24 -1.53
CA PRO A 77 -14.00 15.46 -1.84
C PRO A 77 -14.22 16.16 -0.50
N HIS A 78 -13.57 17.32 -0.36
CA HIS A 78 -13.85 18.24 0.72
C HIS A 78 -15.37 18.41 0.66
N GLN A 79 -16.09 17.93 1.68
CA GLN A 79 -17.49 18.28 1.85
C GLN A 79 -17.50 19.79 2.05
N ALA A 80 -17.60 20.54 0.95
CA ALA A 80 -17.97 21.92 0.97
C ALA A 80 -19.37 21.93 1.60
N GLY A 81 -19.43 22.35 2.86
CA GLY A 81 -20.67 22.60 3.55
C GLY A 81 -21.53 23.56 2.75
N PHE A 82 -22.81 23.23 2.65
CA PHE A 82 -23.87 24.20 2.40
C PHE A 82 -24.43 24.63 3.75
#